data_AF-A0A811QNS8-F1
#
_entry.id   AF-A0A811QNS8-F1
#
_cell.length_a   1.000
_cell.length_b   1.000
_cell.length_c   1.000
_cell.angle_alpha   90.00
_cell.angle_beta   90.00
_cell.angle_gamma   90.00
#
_symmetry.space_group_name_H-M   'P 1'
#
loop_
_entity.id
_entity.type
_entity.pdbx_description
1 polymer ?
#
loop_
_entity_poly.entity_id
_entity_poly.type
_entity_poly.pdbx_seq_one_letter_code
_entity_poly.pdbx_strand_id
1 'polypeptide(L)'
;MDRRLLEAAVSGDATEIIKQLAIDDPGVLLGTTPQGNTCLHIASIHGHEGFCKDLLGLALNQSAVSLLAAINKDGETPLLTAVTRGRDTLASVLLRCCRDRQLSGETILKQDKRGCNALHHAIRRG
;
A
#
# COMPACT_ATOMS: atom_id res chain seq x y z
N MET A 1 -10.39 -6.45 8.47
CA MET A 1 -10.49 -5.13 7.81
C MET A 1 -11.94 -4.71 7.79
N ASP A 2 -12.22 -3.41 7.99
CA ASP A 2 -13.56 -2.84 7.86
C ASP A 2 -14.09 -2.99 6.42
N ARG A 3 -15.38 -3.31 6.27
CA ARG A 3 -16.00 -3.55 4.95
C ARG A 3 -15.99 -2.29 4.08
N ARG A 4 -16.29 -1.12 4.66
CA ARG A 4 -16.35 0.15 3.93
C ARG A 4 -14.96 0.53 3.46
N LEU A 5 -13.94 0.34 4.29
CA LEU A 5 -12.53 0.57 3.92
C LEU A 5 -12.06 -0.38 2.79
N LEU A 6 -12.51 -1.63 2.82
CA LEU A 6 -12.19 -2.58 1.76
C LEU A 6 -12.84 -2.18 0.44
N GLU A 7 -14.14 -1.90 0.43
CA GLU A 7 -14.87 -1.47 -0.77
C GLU A 7 -14.27 -0.21 -1.38
N ALA A 8 -13.97 0.76 -0.53
CA ALA A 8 -13.23 1.98 -0.84
C ALA A 8 -11.89 1.72 -1.55
N ALA A 9 -11.08 0.80 -1.02
CA ALA A 9 -9.79 0.45 -1.60
C ALA A 9 -9.91 -0.34 -2.92
N VAL A 10 -11.02 -1.06 -3.12
CA VAL A 10 -11.31 -1.79 -4.36
C VAL A 10 -11.85 -0.86 -5.45
N SER A 11 -12.75 0.07 -5.10
CA SER A 11 -13.32 1.02 -6.05
C SER A 11 -12.35 2.16 -6.40
N GLY A 12 -11.44 2.49 -5.48
CA GLY A 12 -10.56 3.66 -5.58
C GLY A 12 -11.27 4.98 -5.26
N ASP A 13 -12.55 4.91 -4.90
CA ASP A 13 -13.44 6.05 -4.73
C ASP A 13 -13.89 6.14 -3.28
N ALA A 14 -13.09 6.83 -2.45
CA ALA A 14 -13.33 6.85 -1.02
C ALA A 14 -12.57 7.92 -0.23
N THR A 15 -12.13 9.00 -0.86
CA THR A 15 -11.42 10.06 -0.15
C THR A 15 -12.20 10.53 1.09
N GLU A 16 -13.54 10.64 1.00
CA GLU A 16 -14.39 11.03 2.13
C GLU A 16 -14.62 9.90 3.16
N ILE A 17 -14.78 8.65 2.71
CA ILE A 17 -14.97 7.51 3.64
C ILE A 17 -13.70 7.27 4.45
N ILE A 18 -12.52 7.34 3.83
CA ILE A 18 -11.23 7.21 4.52
C ILE A 18 -11.05 8.34 5.54
N LYS A 19 -11.39 9.59 5.18
CA LYS A 19 -11.33 10.73 6.11
C LYS A 19 -12.20 10.50 7.33
N GLN A 20 -13.47 10.12 7.13
CA GLN A 20 -14.39 9.84 8.23
C GLN A 20 -13.86 8.72 9.13
N LEU A 21 -13.45 7.60 8.53
CA LEU A 21 -12.89 6.46 9.26
C LEU A 21 -11.62 6.83 10.03
N ALA A 22 -10.75 7.65 9.45
CA ALA A 22 -9.53 8.11 10.10
C ALA A 22 -9.80 9.07 11.28
N ILE A 23 -10.88 9.84 11.23
CA ILE A 23 -11.30 10.73 12.31
C ILE A 23 -11.93 9.93 13.45
N ASP A 24 -12.79 8.97 13.14
CA ASP A 24 -13.50 8.16 14.13
C ASP A 24 -12.54 7.20 14.86
N ASP A 25 -11.72 6.45 14.10
CA ASP A 25 -10.71 5.54 14.64
C ASP A 25 -9.53 5.38 13.65
N PRO A 26 -8.40 6.09 13.86
CA PRO A 26 -7.21 5.96 13.03
C PRO A 26 -6.67 4.52 12.89
N GLY A 27 -6.95 3.66 13.87
CA GLY A 27 -6.54 2.25 13.86
C GLY A 27 -7.21 1.43 12.76
N VAL A 28 -8.41 1.83 12.32
CA VAL A 28 -9.17 1.12 11.28
C VAL A 28 -8.41 1.03 9.96
N LEU A 29 -7.60 2.05 9.64
CA LEU A 29 -6.79 2.11 8.42
C LEU A 29 -5.72 1.01 8.37
N LEU A 30 -5.25 0.56 9.54
CA LEU A 30 -4.24 -0.51 9.67
C LEU A 30 -4.86 -1.92 9.58
N GLY A 31 -6.19 -2.02 9.47
CA GLY A 31 -6.88 -3.29 9.34
C GLY A 31 -6.41 -4.08 8.12
N THR A 32 -6.33 -5.41 8.27
CA THR A 32 -5.91 -6.34 7.21
C THR A 32 -7.03 -7.29 6.80
N THR A 33 -7.00 -7.74 5.54
CA THR A 33 -7.87 -8.82 5.05
C THR A 33 -7.37 -10.19 5.55
N PRO A 34 -8.14 -11.29 5.36
CA PRO A 34 -7.64 -12.63 5.64
C PRO A 34 -6.38 -13.02 4.87
N GLN A 35 -6.06 -12.33 3.78
CA GLN A 35 -4.82 -12.50 3.00
C GLN A 35 -3.67 -11.62 3.51
N GLY A 36 -3.85 -10.91 4.62
CA GLY A 36 -2.87 -9.97 5.17
C GLY A 36 -2.77 -8.66 4.37
N ASN A 37 -3.63 -8.44 3.37
CA ASN A 37 -3.60 -7.20 2.59
C ASN A 37 -4.13 -6.04 3.44
N THR A 38 -3.37 -4.96 3.49
CA THR A 38 -3.88 -3.64 3.95
C THR A 38 -4.67 -2.97 2.84
N CYS A 39 -5.39 -1.89 3.15
CA CYS A 39 -6.08 -1.09 2.13
C CYS A 39 -5.12 -0.58 1.05
N LEU A 40 -3.86 -0.28 1.43
CA LEU A 40 -2.82 0.13 0.49
C LEU A 40 -2.39 -1.00 -0.46
N HIS A 41 -2.35 -2.26 -0.01
CA HIS A 41 -2.13 -3.41 -0.90
C HIS A 41 -3.26 -3.55 -1.91
N ILE A 42 -4.52 -3.47 -1.46
CA ILE A 42 -5.69 -3.60 -2.34
C ILE A 42 -5.68 -2.50 -3.40
N ALA A 43 -5.50 -1.25 -3.00
CA ALA A 43 -5.38 -0.13 -3.94
C ALA A 43 -4.19 -0.30 -4.91
N SER A 44 -3.08 -0.89 -4.44
CA SER A 44 -1.91 -1.23 -5.28
C SER A 44 -2.20 -2.31 -6.31
N ILE A 45 -3.07 -3.28 -6.00
CA ILE A 45 -3.51 -4.29 -6.98
C ILE A 45 -4.31 -3.64 -8.11
N HIS A 46 -5.22 -2.73 -7.75
CA HIS A 46 -6.11 -2.06 -8.71
C HIS A 46 -5.47 -0.87 -9.43
N GLY A 47 -4.38 -0.30 -8.89
CA GLY A 47 -3.70 0.86 -9.47
C GLY A 47 -4.33 2.20 -9.09
N HIS A 48 -5.02 2.26 -7.95
CA HIS A 48 -5.75 3.45 -7.51
C HIS A 48 -4.85 4.50 -6.89
N GLU A 49 -4.20 5.29 -7.75
CA GLU A 49 -3.20 6.27 -7.35
C GLU A 49 -3.76 7.39 -6.46
N GLY A 50 -4.92 7.95 -6.80
CA GLY A 50 -5.58 9.00 -6.01
C GLY A 50 -5.87 8.53 -4.59
N PHE A 51 -6.50 7.37 -4.46
CA PHE A 51 -6.76 6.71 -3.18
C PHE A 51 -5.49 6.54 -2.33
N CYS A 52 -4.39 6.06 -2.94
CA CYS A 52 -3.14 5.84 -2.21
C CYS A 52 -2.52 7.16 -1.71
N LYS A 53 -2.55 8.22 -2.53
CA LYS A 53 -2.05 9.54 -2.14
C LYS A 53 -2.87 10.12 -0.99
N ASP A 54 -4.20 10.06 -1.08
CA ASP A 54 -5.08 10.56 -0.05
C ASP A 54 -4.91 9.80 1.26
N LEU A 55 -4.87 8.47 1.20
CA LEU A 55 -4.63 7.62 2.37
C LEU A 55 -3.28 7.95 3.04
N LEU A 56 -2.21 8.10 2.27
CA LEU A 56 -0.89 8.45 2.79
C LEU A 56 -0.78 9.91 3.25
N GLY A 57 -1.64 10.81 2.75
CA GLY A 57 -1.74 12.20 3.21
C GLY A 57 -2.52 12.34 4.52
N LEU A 58 -3.55 11.51 4.72
CA LEU A 58 -4.39 11.50 5.91
C LEU A 58 -3.78 10.71 7.07
N ALA A 59 -3.04 9.64 6.76
CA ALA A 59 -2.41 8.82 7.79
C ALA A 59 -1.32 9.61 8.52
N LEU A 60 -1.34 9.54 9.85
CA LEU A 60 -0.23 10.01 10.69
C LEU A 60 1.09 9.35 10.23
N ASN A 61 2.22 10.04 10.41
CA ASN A 61 3.51 9.56 9.94
C ASN A 61 3.79 8.10 10.33
N GLN A 62 3.49 7.72 11.57
CA GLN A 62 3.69 6.34 12.03
C GLN A 62 2.76 5.34 11.33
N SER A 63 1.48 5.66 11.17
CA SER A 63 0.51 4.79 10.47
C SER A 63 0.84 4.66 8.98
N ALA A 64 1.27 5.74 8.34
CA ALA A 64 1.70 5.73 6.94
C ALA A 64 2.95 4.84 6.75
N VAL A 65 3.93 4.94 7.66
CA VAL A 65 5.11 4.06 7.66
C VAL A 65 4.69 2.60 7.84
N SER A 66 3.80 2.30 8.80
CA SER A 66 3.27 0.96 9.01
C SER A 66 2.53 0.42 7.78
N LEU A 67 1.75 1.23 7.08
CA LEU A 67 1.05 0.82 5.85
C LEU A 67 2.03 0.51 4.71
N LEU A 68 3.06 1.34 4.53
CA LEU A 68 4.09 1.16 3.50
C LEU A 68 5.00 -0.04 3.78
N ALA A 69 5.25 -0.36 5.05
CA ALA A 69 6.09 -1.47 5.48
C ALA A 69 5.34 -2.77 5.75
N ALA A 70 4.00 -2.74 5.77
CA ALA A 70 3.18 -3.92 5.97
C ALA A 70 3.47 -4.97 4.89
N ILE A 71 3.43 -6.24 5.28
CA ILE A 71 3.55 -7.36 4.36
C ILE A 71 2.25 -8.17 4.33
N ASN A 72 1.84 -8.57 3.14
CA ASN A 72 0.73 -9.51 2.97
C ASN A 72 1.18 -10.97 3.15
N LYS A 73 0.25 -11.92 2.99
CA LYS A 73 0.57 -13.36 3.06
C LYS A 73 1.51 -13.84 1.96
N ASP A 74 1.71 -13.09 0.88
CA ASP A 74 2.68 -13.41 -0.16
C ASP A 74 4.09 -12.87 0.15
N GLY A 75 4.24 -12.17 1.30
CA GLY A 75 5.47 -11.49 1.69
C GLY A 75 5.70 -10.18 0.93
N GLU A 76 4.69 -9.70 0.20
CA GLU A 76 4.78 -8.47 -0.57
C GLU A 76 4.48 -7.26 0.30
N THR A 77 5.22 -6.17 0.09
CA THR A 77 4.83 -4.82 0.51
C THR A 77 3.90 -4.20 -0.54
N PRO A 78 3.17 -3.12 -0.24
CA PRO A 78 2.32 -2.46 -1.24
C PRO A 78 3.10 -1.99 -2.47
N LEU A 79 4.34 -1.53 -2.29
CA LEU A 79 5.25 -1.21 -3.39
C LEU A 79 5.53 -2.45 -4.25
N LEU A 80 5.86 -3.58 -3.63
CA LEU A 80 6.12 -4.82 -4.34
C LEU A 80 4.88 -5.28 -5.11
N THR A 81 3.70 -5.25 -4.47
CA THR A 81 2.41 -5.56 -5.10
C THR A 81 2.12 -4.63 -6.29
N ALA A 82 2.39 -3.33 -6.19
CA ALA A 82 2.21 -2.40 -7.33
C ALA A 82 3.09 -2.81 -8.52
N VAL A 83 4.36 -3.14 -8.28
CA VAL A 83 5.30 -3.57 -9.32
C VAL A 83 4.93 -4.94 -9.89
N THR A 84 4.57 -5.92 -9.04
CA THR A 84 4.18 -7.26 -9.49
C THR A 84 2.90 -7.25 -10.31
N ARG A 85 2.08 -6.19 -10.18
CA ARG A 85 0.86 -5.95 -10.97
C ARG A 85 1.07 -5.02 -12.16
N GLY A 86 2.23 -4.38 -12.30
CA GLY A 86 2.55 -3.45 -13.40
C GLY A 86 1.88 -2.10 -13.27
N ARG A 87 1.75 -1.60 -12.03
CA ARG A 87 1.21 -0.28 -11.74
C ARG A 87 2.38 0.71 -11.62
N ASP A 88 3.04 1.01 -12.72
CA ASP A 88 4.33 1.71 -12.73
C ASP A 88 4.24 3.15 -12.18
N THR A 89 3.15 3.86 -12.50
CA THR A 89 2.89 5.21 -11.97
C THR A 89 2.70 5.17 -10.45
N LEU A 90 1.90 4.22 -9.98
CA LEU A 90 1.66 4.03 -8.56
C LEU A 90 2.90 3.56 -7.81
N ALA A 91 3.67 2.63 -8.37
CA ALA A 91 4.94 2.18 -7.81
C ALA A 91 5.91 3.36 -7.63
N SER A 92 5.96 4.27 -8.60
CA SER A 92 6.78 5.49 -8.52
C SER A 92 6.32 6.41 -7.38
N VAL A 93 5.00 6.59 -7.22
CA VAL A 93 4.42 7.37 -6.10
C VAL A 93 4.76 6.72 -4.76
N LEU A 94 4.55 5.42 -4.61
CA LEU A 94 4.85 4.69 -3.38
C LEU A 94 6.34 4.75 -3.03
N LEU A 95 7.22 4.60 -4.02
CA LEU A 95 8.67 4.71 -3.82
C LEU A 95 9.08 6.11 -3.33
N ARG A 96 8.49 7.16 -3.92
CA ARG A 96 8.70 8.53 -3.47
C ARG A 96 8.22 8.71 -2.03
N CYS A 97 7.01 8.25 -1.70
CA CYS A 97 6.48 8.29 -0.34
C CYS A 97 7.39 7.54 0.66
N CYS A 98 7.95 6.40 0.26
CA CYS A 98 8.92 5.67 1.08
C CYS A 98 10.18 6.49 1.35
N ARG A 99 10.71 7.18 0.33
CA ARG A 99 11.89 8.03 0.45
C ARG A 99 11.63 9.27 1.31
N ASP A 100 10.51 9.94 1.09
CA ASP A 100 10.11 11.16 1.84
C ASP A 100 9.94 10.86 3.33
N ARG A 101 9.53 9.62 3.66
CA ARG A 101 9.33 9.15 5.03
C ARG A 101 10.52 8.38 5.61
N GLN A 102 11.66 8.39 4.90
CA GLN A 102 12.92 7.74 5.31
C GLN A 102 12.75 6.26 5.69
N LEU A 103 11.91 5.52 4.97
CA LEU A 103 11.80 4.07 5.19
C LEU A 103 13.15 3.39 4.88
N SER A 104 13.50 2.41 5.70
CA SER A 104 14.72 1.62 5.53
C SER A 104 14.79 1.01 4.14
N GLY A 105 16.01 0.95 3.58
CA GLY A 105 16.28 0.22 2.35
C GLY A 105 15.83 -1.24 2.41
N GLU A 106 15.78 -1.84 3.60
CA GLU A 106 15.25 -3.19 3.81
C GLU A 106 13.76 -3.31 3.42
N THR A 107 12.95 -2.28 3.72
CA THR A 107 11.52 -2.27 3.34
C THR A 107 11.34 -2.11 1.84
N ILE A 108 12.14 -1.24 1.22
CA ILE A 108 12.09 -1.00 -0.24
C ILE A 108 12.57 -2.24 -1.00
N LEU A 109 13.58 -2.93 -0.49
CA LEU A 109 14.17 -4.12 -1.10
C LEU A 109 13.60 -5.43 -0.55
N LYS A 110 12.46 -5.38 0.16
CA LYS A 110 11.83 -6.56 0.73
C LYS A 110 11.55 -7.59 -0.37
N GLN A 111 11.84 -8.84 -0.06
CA GLN A 111 11.60 -9.96 -0.96
C GLN A 111 10.27 -10.63 -0.62
N ASP A 112 9.53 -11.00 -1.66
CA ASP A 112 8.38 -11.87 -1.54
C ASP A 112 8.79 -13.30 -1.12
N LYS A 113 7.81 -14.19 -0.96
CA LYS A 113 8.04 -15.61 -0.66
C LYS A 113 8.88 -16.36 -1.71
N ARG A 114 9.10 -15.78 -2.89
CA ARG A 114 9.90 -16.36 -3.98
C ARG A 114 11.33 -15.80 -3.98
N GLY A 115 11.68 -14.94 -3.02
CA GLY A 115 12.99 -14.27 -2.98
C GLY A 115 13.10 -13.10 -3.98
N CYS A 116 12.01 -12.68 -4.62
CA CYS A 116 12.01 -11.60 -5.59
C CYS A 116 11.62 -10.27 -4.92
N ASN A 117 12.42 -9.23 -5.13
CA ASN A 117 12.09 -7.86 -4.74
C ASN A 117 11.52 -7.05 -5.93
N ALA A 118 11.22 -5.78 -5.69
CA ALA A 118 10.61 -4.90 -6.70
C ALA A 118 11.45 -4.82 -7.98
N LEU A 119 12.78 -4.76 -7.86
CA LEU A 119 13.68 -4.69 -9.00
C LEU A 119 13.65 -5.98 -9.85
N HIS A 120 13.61 -7.15 -9.22
CA HIS A 120 13.49 -8.43 -9.93
C HIS A 120 12.21 -8.50 -10.78
N HIS A 121 11.09 -8.04 -10.22
CA HIS A 121 9.81 -8.04 -10.93
C HIS A 121 9.72 -6.95 -12.00
N ALA A 122 10.34 -5.78 -11.78
CA ALA A 122 10.43 -4.73 -12.79
C ALA A 122 11.20 -5.18 -14.03
N ILE A 123 12.35 -5.85 -13.86
CA ILE A 123 13.15 -6.39 -14.98
C ILE A 123 12.38 -7.46 -15.74
N ARG A 124 11.63 -8.33 -15.05
CA ARG A 124 10.84 -9.39 -15.72
C ARG A 124 9.66 -8.88 -16.54
N ARG A 125 9.27 -7.62 -16.36
CA ARG A 125 8.12 -6.99 -17.02
C ARG A 125 8.52 -5.99 -18.12
N GLY A 126 9.77 -5.55 -18.17
CA GLY A 126 10.34 -4.72 -19.25
C GLY A 126 10.95 -5.56 -20.35
#